data_AF-A0A3N5Q2N6-F1
#
_entry.id   AF-A0A3N5Q2N6-F1
#
_cell.length_a   1.000
_cell.length_b   1.000
_cell.length_c   1.000
_cell.angle_alpha   90.00
_cell.angle_beta   90.00
_cell.angle_gamma   90.00
#
_symmetry.space_group_name_H-M   'P 1'
#
loop_
_entity.id
_entity.type
_entity.pdbx_description
1 polymer ?
#
loop_
_entity_poly.entity_id
_entity_poly.type
_entity_poly.pdbx_seq_one_letter_code
_entity_poly.pdbx_strand_id
1 'polypeptide(L)'
;MEITEMDKLKFKEQILSYGSRHNIPQKKYLFGKEEIEVYPKSVREIENVIFFIAREKKKKYLFLYCEKTSSKICSQFEGLVLVPAEQNNYFIKKCSLNTYNRKALQNIFPFTNAVVIGLENSFGFGDRLGLANPAHLRTVLKFDFKPILAQQSIRELTRTNRTPAEVMDAAVWAVFQEGYEKGFGADADHLKTIDDIDLMVENGFRMFTFDPSEFVVNEADHISEPELDKSIHTLNWKGLKSKIKDFITESLGKEFIL
;
A
#
# COMPACT_ATOMS: atom_id res chain seq x y z
N MET A 1 -30.97 -25.01 0.39
CA MET A 1 -30.20 -26.23 0.68
C MET A 1 -29.43 -25.96 1.94
N GLU A 2 -29.80 -26.62 3.03
CA GLU A 2 -29.15 -26.50 4.32
C GLU A 2 -27.73 -27.08 4.22
N ILE A 3 -26.74 -26.33 4.69
CA ILE A 3 -25.35 -26.77 4.78
C ILE A 3 -25.24 -27.61 6.05
N THR A 4 -24.82 -28.87 5.93
CA THR A 4 -24.75 -29.81 7.07
C THR A 4 -23.63 -29.41 8.05
N GLU A 5 -23.73 -29.72 9.36
CA GLU A 5 -22.66 -29.44 10.33
C GLU A 5 -21.28 -30.01 9.93
N MET A 6 -21.28 -31.16 9.25
CA MET A 6 -20.08 -31.81 8.76
C MET A 6 -19.41 -31.02 7.60
N ASP A 7 -20.17 -30.22 6.86
CA ASP A 7 -19.63 -29.28 5.86
C ASP A 7 -19.06 -28.01 6.53
N LYS A 8 -19.50 -27.67 7.75
CA LYS A 8 -19.11 -26.48 8.52
C LYS A 8 -17.72 -26.63 9.16
N LEU A 9 -17.48 -27.74 9.86
CA LEU A 9 -16.17 -28.06 10.44
C LEU A 9 -15.12 -28.22 9.33
N LYS A 10 -15.54 -28.88 8.24
CA LYS A 10 -14.75 -28.98 7.01
C LYS A 10 -14.38 -27.60 6.46
N PHE A 11 -15.28 -26.62 6.38
CA PHE A 11 -14.94 -25.30 5.82
C PHE A 11 -13.89 -24.55 6.65
N LYS A 12 -14.06 -24.47 7.98
CA LYS A 12 -13.09 -23.83 8.88
C LYS A 12 -11.72 -24.51 8.78
N GLU A 13 -11.69 -25.84 8.92
CA GLU A 13 -10.46 -26.64 8.79
C GLU A 13 -9.86 -26.57 7.38
N GLN A 14 -10.68 -26.51 6.33
CA GLN A 14 -10.22 -26.40 4.95
C GLN A 14 -9.58 -25.03 4.64
N ILE A 15 -10.11 -23.94 5.19
CA ILE A 15 -9.51 -22.61 5.04
C ILE A 15 -8.21 -22.53 5.86
N LEU A 16 -8.21 -23.01 7.11
CA LEU A 16 -7.02 -22.98 7.98
C LEU A 16 -5.90 -23.90 7.48
N SER A 17 -6.22 -25.10 6.99
CA SER A 17 -5.24 -26.02 6.39
C SER A 17 -4.59 -25.47 5.12
N TYR A 18 -5.17 -24.41 4.54
CA TYR A 18 -4.66 -23.76 3.34
C TYR A 18 -3.65 -22.66 3.66
N GLY A 19 -3.86 -21.90 4.74
CA GLY A 19 -2.89 -20.90 5.23
C GLY A 19 -1.57 -21.52 5.71
N SER A 20 -1.62 -22.75 6.23
CA SER A 20 -0.46 -23.48 6.77
C SER A 20 0.47 -24.09 5.71
N ARG A 21 0.13 -24.03 4.42
CA ARG A 21 0.92 -24.66 3.34
C ARG A 21 1.26 -23.66 2.23
N HIS A 22 2.49 -23.12 2.26
CA HIS A 22 2.92 -22.00 1.43
C HIS A 22 3.06 -22.27 -0.08
N ASN A 23 2.86 -23.51 -0.54
CA ASN A 23 3.05 -23.95 -1.94
C ASN A 23 1.80 -24.60 -2.60
N ILE A 24 0.59 -24.39 -2.09
CA ILE A 24 -0.61 -24.98 -2.73
C ILE A 24 -1.17 -24.04 -3.82
N PRO A 25 -1.48 -24.54 -5.03
CA PRO A 25 -2.18 -23.76 -6.05
C PRO A 25 -3.55 -23.28 -5.56
N GLN A 26 -3.98 -22.11 -6.07
CA GLN A 26 -5.31 -21.52 -5.79
C GLN A 26 -6.41 -22.57 -5.94
N LYS A 27 -7.22 -22.77 -4.89
CA LYS A 27 -8.29 -23.77 -4.87
C LYS A 27 -9.64 -23.09 -4.90
N LYS A 28 -10.52 -23.64 -5.75
CA LYS A 28 -11.93 -23.26 -5.86
C LYS A 28 -12.76 -23.94 -4.78
N TYR A 29 -13.65 -23.18 -4.16
CA TYR A 29 -14.61 -23.64 -3.16
C TYR A 29 -16.01 -23.26 -3.61
N LEU A 30 -16.95 -24.18 -3.42
CA LEU A 30 -18.37 -23.89 -3.54
C LEU A 30 -18.83 -23.33 -2.19
N PHE A 31 -19.17 -22.05 -2.19
CA PHE A 31 -19.76 -21.35 -1.07
C PHE A 31 -21.25 -21.14 -1.34
N GLY A 32 -22.09 -22.05 -0.83
CA GLY A 32 -23.50 -22.10 -1.21
C GLY A 32 -23.66 -22.43 -2.70
N LYS A 33 -24.10 -21.45 -3.51
CA LYS A 33 -24.20 -21.58 -4.98
C LYS A 33 -23.06 -20.92 -5.75
N GLU A 34 -22.19 -20.16 -5.08
CA GLU A 34 -21.14 -19.37 -5.72
C GLU A 34 -19.79 -20.06 -5.60
N GLU A 35 -18.98 -19.99 -6.66
CA GLU A 35 -17.60 -20.49 -6.65
C GLU A 35 -16.64 -19.36 -6.29
N ILE A 36 -15.82 -19.57 -5.26
CA ILE A 36 -14.78 -18.65 -4.82
C ILE A 36 -13.40 -19.30 -4.91
N GLU A 37 -12.38 -18.52 -5.20
CA GLU A 37 -11.00 -18.97 -5.30
C GLU A 37 -10.14 -18.25 -4.26
N VAL A 38 -9.66 -19.00 -3.28
CA VAL A 38 -8.99 -18.43 -2.10
C VAL A 38 -7.52 -18.14 -2.39
N TYR A 39 -7.01 -17.02 -1.89
CA TYR A 39 -5.58 -16.71 -1.87
C TYR A 39 -4.95 -17.28 -0.59
N PRO A 40 -4.16 -18.37 -0.65
CA PRO A 40 -3.72 -19.08 0.56
C PRO A 40 -2.93 -18.21 1.53
N LYS A 41 -2.05 -17.38 0.98
CA LYS A 41 -1.18 -16.52 1.77
C LYS A 41 -1.92 -15.40 2.52
N SER A 42 -3.19 -15.17 2.20
CA SER A 42 -4.05 -14.18 2.85
C SER A 42 -4.79 -14.69 4.08
N VAL A 43 -4.77 -16.00 4.33
CA VAL A 43 -5.49 -16.59 5.46
C VAL A 43 -4.81 -16.16 6.76
N ARG A 44 -5.57 -15.54 7.68
CA ARG A 44 -5.14 -15.14 9.03
C ARG A 44 -6.24 -15.45 10.02
N GLU A 45 -5.88 -15.90 11.22
CA GLU A 45 -6.81 -16.11 12.32
C GLU A 45 -6.41 -15.24 13.51
N ILE A 46 -7.37 -14.50 14.07
CA ILE A 46 -7.19 -13.70 15.28
C ILE A 46 -8.50 -13.67 16.05
N GLU A 47 -8.44 -13.94 17.36
CA GLU A 47 -9.61 -13.93 18.27
C GLU A 47 -10.84 -14.67 17.69
N ASN A 48 -10.63 -15.89 17.14
CA ASN A 48 -11.67 -16.73 16.50
C ASN A 48 -12.36 -16.11 15.26
N VAL A 49 -11.73 -15.10 14.64
CA VAL A 49 -12.11 -14.59 13.33
C VAL A 49 -11.07 -15.01 12.30
N ILE A 50 -11.52 -15.63 11.21
CA ILE A 50 -10.64 -15.99 10.09
C ILE A 50 -10.87 -15.00 8.95
N PHE A 51 -9.79 -14.34 8.57
CA PHE A 51 -9.70 -13.41 7.46
C PHE A 51 -9.08 -14.12 6.27
N PHE A 52 -9.65 -13.93 5.08
CA PHE A 52 -9.02 -14.40 3.85
C PHE A 52 -9.54 -13.61 2.65
N ILE A 53 -8.69 -13.37 1.66
CA ILE A 53 -9.08 -12.84 0.36
C ILE A 53 -9.45 -14.01 -0.54
N ALA A 54 -10.58 -13.86 -1.24
CA ALA A 54 -10.96 -14.76 -2.31
C ALA A 54 -11.46 -14.00 -3.54
N ARG A 55 -11.26 -14.59 -4.71
CA ARG A 55 -11.79 -14.13 -5.98
C ARG A 55 -13.12 -14.83 -6.26
N GLU A 56 -14.15 -14.05 -6.52
CA GLU A 56 -15.42 -14.51 -7.06
C GLU A 56 -15.55 -13.95 -8.48
N LYS A 57 -15.61 -14.85 -9.47
CA LYS A 57 -15.55 -14.49 -10.91
C LYS A 57 -14.31 -13.63 -11.20
N LYS A 58 -14.49 -12.34 -11.46
CA LYS A 58 -13.41 -11.38 -11.77
C LYS A 58 -13.08 -10.41 -10.61
N LYS A 59 -13.84 -10.43 -9.51
CA LYS A 59 -13.69 -9.49 -8.41
C LYS A 59 -13.12 -10.18 -7.18
N LYS A 60 -12.30 -9.46 -6.42
CA LYS A 60 -11.74 -9.93 -5.16
C LYS A 60 -12.52 -9.30 -3.99
N TYR A 61 -12.64 -10.07 -2.92
CA TYR A 61 -13.30 -9.65 -1.69
C TYR A 61 -12.51 -10.16 -0.49
N LEU A 62 -12.60 -9.43 0.62
CA LEU A 62 -12.21 -9.94 1.92
C LEU A 62 -13.39 -10.73 2.49
N PHE A 63 -13.13 -11.94 2.97
CA PHE A 63 -14.09 -12.75 3.68
C PHE A 63 -13.67 -12.86 5.14
N LEU A 64 -14.67 -12.77 6.01
CA LEU A 64 -14.54 -12.93 7.45
C LEU A 64 -15.40 -14.12 7.86
N TYR A 65 -14.80 -15.17 8.39
CA TYR A 65 -15.52 -16.19 9.15
C TYR A 65 -15.53 -15.74 10.62
N CYS A 66 -16.72 -15.52 11.17
CA CYS A 66 -16.91 -14.92 12.48
C CYS A 66 -17.69 -15.85 13.38
N GLU A 67 -17.07 -16.40 14.43
CA GLU A 67 -17.83 -17.02 15.51
C GLU A 67 -18.66 -15.97 16.26
N LYS A 68 -19.83 -16.36 16.79
CA LYS A 68 -20.76 -15.43 17.49
C LYS A 68 -20.09 -14.61 18.59
N THR A 69 -19.14 -15.21 19.30
CA THR A 69 -18.35 -14.58 20.38
C THR A 69 -17.45 -13.45 19.89
N SER A 70 -17.19 -13.37 18.58
CA SER A 70 -16.20 -12.47 17.97
C SER A 70 -16.84 -11.33 17.17
N SER A 71 -18.08 -11.00 17.50
CA SER A 71 -18.91 -10.00 16.80
C SER A 71 -18.27 -8.62 16.73
N LYS A 72 -17.47 -8.22 17.73
CA LYS A 72 -16.84 -6.89 17.82
C LYS A 72 -15.77 -6.64 16.75
N ILE A 73 -14.97 -7.65 16.38
CA ILE A 73 -14.01 -7.49 15.27
C ILE A 73 -14.77 -7.39 13.96
N CYS A 74 -15.73 -8.30 13.76
CA CYS A 74 -16.49 -8.39 12.52
C CYS A 74 -17.42 -7.19 12.27
N SER A 75 -17.79 -6.44 13.32
CA SER A 75 -18.57 -5.19 13.20
C SER A 75 -17.74 -4.01 12.69
N GLN A 76 -16.40 -4.07 12.76
CA GLN A 76 -15.52 -2.99 12.25
C GLN A 76 -15.42 -2.97 10.72
N PHE A 77 -15.92 -4.00 10.05
CA PHE A 77 -15.90 -4.12 8.60
C PHE A 77 -17.30 -3.95 8.02
N GLU A 78 -17.41 -3.23 6.90
CA GLU A 78 -18.65 -3.14 6.12
C GLU A 78 -18.71 -4.26 5.07
N GLY A 79 -19.89 -4.85 4.89
CA GLY A 79 -20.06 -5.95 3.95
C GLY A 79 -21.36 -6.72 4.12
N LEU A 80 -21.64 -7.59 3.15
CA LEU A 80 -22.81 -8.44 3.13
C LEU A 80 -22.60 -9.67 4.01
N VAL A 81 -23.52 -9.93 4.94
CA VAL A 81 -23.55 -11.19 5.68
C VAL A 81 -24.20 -12.26 4.79
N LEU A 82 -23.41 -13.26 4.38
CA LEU A 82 -23.86 -14.31 3.46
C LEU A 82 -24.51 -15.49 4.17
N VAL A 83 -24.12 -15.75 5.42
CA VAL A 83 -24.67 -16.82 6.26
C VAL A 83 -25.08 -16.18 7.58
N PRO A 84 -26.39 -16.01 7.85
CA PRO A 84 -26.86 -15.41 9.09
C PRO A 84 -26.63 -16.35 10.29
N ALA A 85 -26.27 -15.75 11.42
CA ALA A 85 -25.94 -16.44 12.67
C ALA A 85 -27.16 -17.09 13.36
N GLU A 86 -28.38 -16.83 12.90
CA GLU A 86 -29.59 -17.40 13.51
C GLU A 86 -29.69 -18.92 13.32
N GLN A 87 -29.01 -19.45 12.29
CA GLN A 87 -28.99 -20.88 11.96
C GLN A 87 -27.64 -21.55 12.28
N ASN A 88 -26.64 -20.81 12.78
CA ASN A 88 -25.26 -21.27 12.99
C ASN A 88 -24.56 -20.56 14.17
N ASN A 89 -23.55 -21.18 14.80
CA ASN A 89 -22.70 -20.49 15.80
C ASN A 89 -21.67 -19.51 15.19
N TYR A 90 -21.73 -19.30 13.88
CA TYR A 90 -20.89 -18.36 13.14
C TYR A 90 -21.69 -17.68 12.03
N PHE A 91 -21.13 -16.61 11.49
CA PHE A 91 -21.56 -16.00 10.24
C PHE A 91 -20.37 -15.73 9.33
N ILE A 92 -20.63 -15.56 8.04
CA ILE A 92 -19.61 -15.17 7.08
C ILE A 92 -19.98 -13.82 6.49
N LYS A 93 -19.04 -12.87 6.55
CA LYS A 93 -19.19 -11.53 5.99
C LYS A 93 -18.28 -11.39 4.77
N LYS A 94 -18.84 -10.88 3.68
CA LYS A 94 -18.15 -10.55 2.43
C LYS A 94 -17.99 -9.05 2.32
N CYS A 95 -16.75 -8.59 2.32
CA CYS A 95 -16.35 -7.20 2.38
C CYS A 95 -15.66 -6.78 1.08
N SER A 96 -16.01 -5.61 0.56
CA SER A 96 -15.29 -4.98 -0.56
C SER A 96 -13.86 -4.63 -0.16
N LEU A 97 -12.93 -4.74 -1.11
CA LEU A 97 -11.55 -4.28 -0.94
C LEU A 97 -11.48 -2.76 -1.15
N ASN A 98 -12.01 -2.00 -0.19
CA ASN A 98 -12.10 -0.53 -0.24
C ASN A 98 -11.36 0.13 0.94
N THR A 99 -11.32 1.46 0.94
CA THR A 99 -10.61 2.27 1.93
C THR A 99 -11.13 2.08 3.35
N TYR A 100 -12.45 1.95 3.53
CA TYR A 100 -13.04 1.74 4.86
C TYR A 100 -12.56 0.42 5.47
N ASN A 101 -12.74 -0.69 4.73
CA ASN A 101 -12.31 -2.00 5.17
C ASN A 101 -10.79 -2.13 5.27
N ARG A 102 -10.03 -1.40 4.43
CA ARG A 102 -8.56 -1.32 4.56
C ARG A 102 -8.18 -0.73 5.91
N LYS A 103 -8.76 0.41 6.30
CA LYS A 103 -8.43 1.07 7.57
C LYS A 103 -8.76 0.17 8.76
N ALA A 104 -9.88 -0.54 8.72
CA ALA A 104 -10.22 -1.56 9.73
C ALA A 104 -9.19 -2.70 9.76
N LEU A 105 -8.75 -3.19 8.59
CA LEU A 105 -7.70 -4.21 8.48
C LEU A 105 -6.38 -3.75 9.09
N GLN A 106 -5.98 -2.50 8.83
CA GLN A 106 -4.73 -1.92 9.31
C GLN A 106 -4.66 -1.76 10.83
N ASN A 107 -5.80 -1.54 11.48
CA ASN A 107 -5.89 -1.52 12.94
C ASN A 107 -5.64 -2.91 13.55
N ILE A 108 -5.94 -3.98 12.81
CA ILE A 108 -5.82 -5.36 13.28
C ILE A 108 -4.47 -5.98 12.88
N PHE A 109 -3.97 -5.67 11.68
CA PHE A 109 -2.76 -6.24 11.11
C PHE A 109 -1.72 -5.15 10.82
N PRO A 110 -0.87 -4.78 11.80
CA PRO A 110 0.06 -3.66 11.66
C PRO A 110 0.99 -3.74 10.45
N PHE A 111 1.37 -4.95 10.00
CA PHE A 111 2.21 -5.17 8.81
C PHE A 111 1.59 -4.64 7.51
N THR A 112 0.29 -4.36 7.52
CA THR A 112 -0.43 -3.75 6.39
C THR A 112 -0.35 -2.21 6.39
N ASN A 113 0.33 -1.59 7.35
CA ASN A 113 0.64 -0.16 7.30
C ASN A 113 1.95 0.08 6.54
N ALA A 114 1.99 1.15 5.75
CA ALA A 114 3.23 1.59 5.13
C ALA A 114 4.21 2.05 6.21
N VAL A 115 5.50 1.76 6.01
CA VAL A 115 6.59 2.08 6.94
C VAL A 115 7.61 3.01 6.30
N VAL A 116 8.39 3.70 7.13
CA VAL A 116 9.60 4.39 6.67
C VAL A 116 10.67 3.33 6.39
N ILE A 117 11.19 3.30 5.17
CA ILE A 117 12.18 2.30 4.72
C ILE A 117 13.61 2.65 5.16
N GLY A 118 13.91 3.95 5.34
CA GLY A 118 15.21 4.39 5.80
C GLY A 118 16.32 4.16 4.77
N LEU A 119 17.44 3.62 5.21
CA LEU A 119 18.65 3.41 4.40
C LEU A 119 18.70 2.02 3.73
N GLU A 120 17.62 1.23 3.82
CA GLU A 120 17.56 -0.07 3.17
C GLU A 120 17.46 0.08 1.63
N ASN A 121 18.08 -0.86 0.89
CA ASN A 121 17.92 -0.95 -0.55
C ASN A 121 16.43 -1.07 -0.88
N SER A 122 15.90 -0.18 -1.71
CA SER A 122 14.47 -0.13 -2.03
C SER A 122 14.21 0.13 -3.50
N PHE A 123 13.05 -0.33 -3.96
CA PHE A 123 12.64 -0.19 -5.35
C PHE A 123 11.20 0.32 -5.44
N GLY A 124 10.99 1.29 -6.33
CA GLY A 124 9.71 1.92 -6.63
C GLY A 124 8.83 1.07 -7.53
N PHE A 125 7.71 0.58 -7.01
CA PHE A 125 6.79 -0.31 -7.72
C PHE A 125 5.48 0.39 -8.12
N GLY A 126 5.61 1.53 -8.81
CA GLY A 126 4.49 2.34 -9.26
C GLY A 126 3.43 1.53 -10.03
N ASP A 127 2.17 1.68 -9.63
CA ASP A 127 1.04 0.94 -10.18
C ASP A 127 -0.13 1.87 -10.48
N ARG A 128 -0.24 2.28 -11.75
CA ARG A 128 -1.29 3.15 -12.28
C ARG A 128 -2.67 2.47 -12.39
N LEU A 129 -2.71 1.15 -12.28
CA LEU A 129 -3.93 0.34 -12.47
C LEU A 129 -4.50 -0.19 -11.15
N GLY A 130 -3.68 -0.30 -10.11
CA GLY A 130 -4.04 -0.88 -8.82
C GLY A 130 -4.16 -2.41 -8.83
N LEU A 131 -3.52 -3.08 -9.79
CA LEU A 131 -3.62 -4.53 -10.01
C LEU A 131 -2.28 -5.28 -9.97
N ALA A 132 -1.17 -4.56 -10.08
CA ALA A 132 0.17 -5.12 -10.26
C ALA A 132 0.89 -5.43 -8.94
N ASN A 133 0.53 -4.78 -7.83
CA ASN A 133 1.21 -4.94 -6.54
C ASN A 133 1.40 -6.41 -6.08
N PRO A 134 0.45 -7.36 -6.26
CA PRO A 134 0.70 -8.76 -5.90
C PRO A 134 1.82 -9.40 -6.70
N ALA A 135 1.96 -9.06 -7.98
CA ALA A 135 3.07 -9.52 -8.81
C ALA A 135 4.38 -8.83 -8.43
N HIS A 136 4.35 -7.53 -8.13
CA HIS A 136 5.50 -6.79 -7.58
C HIS A 136 6.06 -7.47 -6.33
N LEU A 137 5.19 -7.86 -5.38
CA LEU A 137 5.59 -8.60 -4.18
C LEU A 137 6.23 -9.96 -4.49
N ARG A 138 5.65 -10.74 -5.41
CA ARG A 138 6.25 -12.04 -5.80
C ARG A 138 7.61 -11.88 -6.46
N THR A 139 7.84 -10.77 -7.17
CA THR A 139 9.12 -10.46 -7.80
C THR A 139 10.14 -10.00 -6.77
N VAL A 140 9.80 -9.02 -5.92
CA VAL A 140 10.75 -8.44 -4.95
C VAL A 140 11.27 -9.47 -3.96
N LEU A 141 10.47 -10.49 -3.62
CA LEU A 141 10.88 -11.58 -2.72
C LEU A 141 12.09 -12.40 -3.23
N LYS A 142 12.49 -12.24 -4.50
CA LYS A 142 13.68 -12.88 -5.09
C LYS A 142 14.95 -12.04 -4.93
N PHE A 143 14.83 -10.82 -4.42
CA PHE A 143 15.91 -9.84 -4.32
C PHE A 143 15.99 -9.26 -2.90
N ASP A 144 17.14 -8.69 -2.56
CA ASP A 144 17.35 -8.00 -1.28
C ASP A 144 16.95 -6.52 -1.39
N PHE A 145 15.67 -6.28 -1.66
CA PHE A 145 15.09 -4.96 -1.82
C PHE A 145 13.78 -4.85 -1.04
N LYS A 146 13.56 -3.71 -0.40
CA LYS A 146 12.28 -3.32 0.18
C LYS A 146 11.36 -2.72 -0.89
N PRO A 147 10.10 -3.17 -1.00
CA PRO A 147 9.20 -2.65 -2.01
C PRO A 147 8.54 -1.35 -1.55
N ILE A 148 8.58 -0.33 -2.40
CA ILE A 148 7.71 0.85 -2.29
C ILE A 148 6.50 0.58 -3.17
N LEU A 149 5.41 0.07 -2.58
CA LEU A 149 4.26 -0.44 -3.34
C LEU A 149 3.23 0.62 -3.70
N ALA A 150 3.00 1.57 -2.78
CA ALA A 150 2.12 2.70 -3.02
C ALA A 150 2.95 3.85 -3.56
N GLN A 151 3.07 3.95 -4.87
CA GLN A 151 3.81 5.02 -5.52
C GLN A 151 3.03 5.51 -6.73
N GLN A 152 2.66 6.79 -6.71
CA GLN A 152 2.20 7.54 -7.88
C GLN A 152 2.46 9.02 -7.66
N SER A 153 2.68 9.73 -8.77
CA SER A 153 2.80 11.19 -8.76
C SER A 153 1.43 11.88 -8.86
N ILE A 154 1.34 13.14 -8.44
CA ILE A 154 0.10 13.95 -8.56
C ILE A 154 -0.43 13.97 -10.01
N ARG A 155 0.47 14.22 -10.97
CA ARG A 155 0.17 14.15 -12.41
C ARG A 155 -0.41 12.80 -12.85
N GLU A 156 0.07 11.69 -12.30
CA GLU A 156 -0.46 10.35 -12.64
C GLU A 156 -1.84 10.11 -12.03
N LEU A 157 -2.06 10.55 -10.78
CA LEU A 157 -3.37 10.50 -10.12
C LEU A 157 -4.42 11.24 -10.95
N THR A 158 -4.12 12.48 -11.38
CA THR A 158 -5.00 13.26 -12.26
C THR A 158 -5.31 12.54 -13.57
N ARG A 159 -4.29 11.99 -14.24
CA ARG A 159 -4.45 11.33 -15.55
C ARG A 159 -5.24 10.02 -15.47
N THR A 160 -5.14 9.32 -14.36
CA THR A 160 -5.82 8.04 -14.13
C THR A 160 -7.18 8.22 -13.45
N ASN A 161 -7.52 9.45 -13.04
CA ASN A 161 -8.68 9.77 -12.21
C ASN A 161 -8.74 8.88 -10.96
N ARG A 162 -7.58 8.67 -10.33
CA ARG A 162 -7.42 7.91 -9.09
C ARG A 162 -7.09 8.85 -7.95
N THR A 163 -7.33 8.36 -6.75
CA THR A 163 -7.02 9.04 -5.49
C THR A 163 -5.82 8.39 -4.78
N PRO A 164 -5.10 9.14 -3.92
CA PRO A 164 -4.06 8.56 -3.07
C PRO A 164 -4.56 7.39 -2.21
N ALA A 165 -5.82 7.45 -1.75
CA ALA A 165 -6.47 6.38 -1.01
C ALA A 165 -6.53 5.08 -1.82
N GLU A 166 -6.88 5.15 -3.11
CA GLU A 166 -6.93 3.98 -3.99
C GLU A 166 -5.54 3.41 -4.31
N VAL A 167 -4.50 4.24 -4.28
CA VAL A 167 -3.10 3.78 -4.39
C VAL A 167 -2.70 3.01 -3.15
N MET A 168 -3.02 3.54 -1.96
CA MET A 168 -2.79 2.85 -0.70
C MET A 168 -3.62 1.56 -0.58
N ASP A 169 -4.89 1.57 -1.02
CA ASP A 169 -5.76 0.39 -1.06
C ASP A 169 -5.11 -0.73 -1.89
N ALA A 170 -4.63 -0.43 -3.10
CA ALA A 170 -3.98 -1.43 -3.95
C ALA A 170 -2.77 -2.09 -3.27
N ALA A 171 -1.91 -1.28 -2.63
CA ALA A 171 -0.73 -1.76 -1.92
C ALA A 171 -1.12 -2.64 -0.71
N VAL A 172 -2.02 -2.15 0.14
CA VAL A 172 -2.41 -2.85 1.37
C VAL A 172 -3.11 -4.16 1.09
N TRP A 173 -4.06 -4.17 0.15
CA TRP A 173 -4.76 -5.40 -0.20
C TRP A 173 -3.82 -6.42 -0.84
N ALA A 174 -2.81 -5.99 -1.60
CA ALA A 174 -1.78 -6.87 -2.13
C ALA A 174 -0.89 -7.46 -1.04
N VAL A 175 -0.46 -6.62 -0.08
CA VAL A 175 0.34 -7.03 1.09
C VAL A 175 -0.38 -8.10 1.90
N PHE A 176 -1.67 -7.88 2.20
CA PHE A 176 -2.49 -8.88 2.88
C PHE A 176 -2.72 -10.13 2.02
N GLN A 177 -3.02 -9.97 0.72
CA GLN A 177 -3.26 -11.09 -0.19
C GLN A 177 -2.07 -12.05 -0.29
N GLU A 178 -0.87 -11.48 -0.41
CA GLU A 178 0.38 -12.24 -0.56
C GLU A 178 1.00 -12.63 0.78
N GLY A 179 0.39 -12.25 1.90
CA GLY A 179 0.88 -12.54 3.24
C GLY A 179 2.28 -11.96 3.49
N TYR A 180 2.56 -10.79 2.93
CA TYR A 180 3.86 -10.15 3.03
C TYR A 180 3.94 -9.30 4.30
N GLU A 181 4.79 -9.68 5.24
CA GLU A 181 4.83 -9.04 6.57
C GLU A 181 6.12 -8.24 6.84
N LYS A 182 7.02 -8.15 5.85
CA LYS A 182 8.36 -7.54 6.02
C LYS A 182 8.36 -6.00 5.91
N GLY A 183 7.19 -5.36 5.86
CA GLY A 183 7.03 -3.91 5.68
C GLY A 183 7.23 -3.44 4.24
N PHE A 184 6.43 -2.45 3.82
CA PHE A 184 6.46 -1.82 2.49
C PHE A 184 6.45 -0.30 2.60
N GLY A 185 7.01 0.38 1.59
CA GLY A 185 7.06 1.83 1.49
C GLY A 185 5.88 2.42 0.71
N ALA A 186 5.59 3.69 0.96
CA ALA A 186 4.62 4.48 0.22
C ALA A 186 5.24 5.84 -0.12
N ASP A 187 5.48 6.07 -1.41
CA ASP A 187 6.16 7.24 -1.96
C ASP A 187 5.18 8.18 -2.67
N ALA A 188 5.15 9.40 -2.18
CA ALA A 188 4.44 10.51 -2.77
C ALA A 188 5.36 11.18 -3.79
N ASP A 189 5.21 10.76 -5.04
CA ASP A 189 6.18 11.06 -6.10
C ASP A 189 5.94 12.46 -6.72
N HIS A 190 7.02 13.15 -7.08
CA HIS A 190 7.03 14.49 -7.68
C HIS A 190 6.10 15.54 -7.03
N LEU A 191 6.23 15.74 -5.72
CA LEU A 191 5.47 16.76 -4.98
C LEU A 191 6.02 18.18 -5.21
N LYS A 192 5.10 19.13 -5.37
CA LYS A 192 5.41 20.55 -5.61
C LYS A 192 4.71 21.51 -4.66
N THR A 193 3.53 21.16 -4.17
CA THR A 193 2.70 22.05 -3.33
C THR A 193 2.54 21.49 -1.91
N ILE A 194 2.26 22.36 -0.95
CA ILE A 194 2.00 21.95 0.44
C ILE A 194 0.69 21.17 0.53
N ASP A 195 -0.34 21.59 -0.21
CA ASP A 195 -1.63 20.89 -0.26
C ASP A 195 -1.48 19.44 -0.74
N ASP A 196 -0.63 19.20 -1.74
CA ASP A 196 -0.32 17.84 -2.19
C ASP A 196 0.44 17.03 -1.11
N ILE A 197 1.31 17.67 -0.33
CA ILE A 197 2.01 17.02 0.79
C ILE A 197 0.99 16.57 1.84
N ASP A 198 0.12 17.49 2.28
CA ASP A 198 -0.89 17.21 3.31
C ASP A 198 -1.84 16.10 2.88
N LEU A 199 -2.31 16.15 1.64
CA LEU A 199 -3.15 15.11 1.04
C LEU A 199 -2.48 13.72 1.10
N MET A 200 -1.18 13.64 0.82
CA MET A 200 -0.46 12.37 0.83
C MET A 200 -0.17 11.88 2.26
N VAL A 201 0.16 12.80 3.19
CA VAL A 201 0.30 12.49 4.62
C VAL A 201 -0.99 11.88 5.18
N GLU A 202 -2.15 12.50 4.90
CA GLU A 202 -3.46 12.04 5.35
C GLU A 202 -3.82 10.62 4.85
N ASN A 203 -3.25 10.23 3.71
CA ASN A 203 -3.44 8.90 3.12
C ASN A 203 -2.39 7.87 3.54
N GLY A 204 -1.46 8.25 4.43
CA GLY A 204 -0.50 7.35 5.06
C GLY A 204 0.79 7.15 4.26
N PHE A 205 1.11 8.04 3.33
CA PHE A 205 2.41 8.04 2.64
C PHE A 205 3.54 8.40 3.62
N ARG A 206 4.72 7.81 3.40
CA ARG A 206 5.86 7.87 4.34
C ARG A 206 7.17 8.29 3.68
N MET A 207 7.22 8.33 2.36
CA MET A 207 8.31 8.85 1.56
C MET A 207 7.76 10.00 0.70
N PHE A 208 8.51 11.10 0.60
CA PHE A 208 8.08 12.32 -0.07
C PHE A 208 9.19 12.75 -1.04
N THR A 209 8.89 12.70 -2.33
CA THR A 209 9.84 13.07 -3.38
C THR A 209 9.52 14.49 -3.84
N PHE A 210 10.27 15.47 -3.32
CA PHE A 210 10.13 16.87 -3.72
C PHE A 210 10.76 17.11 -5.08
N ASP A 211 10.01 17.75 -5.98
CA ASP A 211 10.47 18.10 -7.32
C ASP A 211 10.84 19.60 -7.39
N PRO A 212 12.14 19.96 -7.29
CA PRO A 212 12.58 21.35 -7.36
C PRO A 212 12.72 21.85 -8.80
N SER A 213 12.32 21.10 -9.83
CA SER A 213 12.63 21.41 -11.23
C SER A 213 12.20 22.82 -11.66
N GLU A 214 11.12 23.35 -11.08
CA GLU A 214 10.62 24.70 -11.38
C GLU A 214 11.53 25.82 -10.86
N PHE A 215 12.42 25.50 -9.91
CA PHE A 215 13.41 26.42 -9.36
C PHE A 215 14.79 26.27 -10.01
N VAL A 216 14.96 25.31 -10.92
CA VAL A 216 16.21 25.12 -11.66
C VAL A 216 16.26 26.13 -12.81
N VAL A 217 17.31 26.95 -12.81
CA VAL A 217 17.59 27.91 -13.90
C VAL A 217 18.36 27.17 -15.00
N ASN A 218 17.64 26.56 -15.94
CA ASN A 218 18.24 25.73 -17.00
C ASN A 218 19.18 26.54 -17.92
N GLU A 219 18.93 27.85 -18.06
CA GLU A 219 19.71 28.75 -18.91
C GLU A 219 21.09 29.05 -18.32
N ALA A 220 21.35 28.70 -17.05
CA ALA A 220 22.62 28.96 -16.37
C ALA A 220 23.83 28.41 -17.13
N ASP A 221 23.66 27.29 -17.84
CA ASP A 221 24.72 26.64 -18.64
C ASP A 221 25.10 27.41 -19.91
N HIS A 222 24.33 28.42 -20.30
CA HIS A 222 24.46 29.12 -21.58
C HIS A 222 24.62 30.64 -21.45
N ILE A 223 24.49 31.19 -20.25
CA ILE A 223 24.70 32.61 -19.99
C ILE A 223 26.18 32.91 -19.72
N SER A 224 26.61 34.13 -20.03
CA SER A 224 28.00 34.53 -19.91
C SER A 224 28.44 34.68 -18.43
N GLU A 225 29.74 34.60 -18.16
CA GLU A 225 30.27 34.78 -16.80
C GLU A 225 29.82 36.10 -16.13
N PRO A 226 29.81 37.27 -16.80
CA PRO A 226 29.32 38.50 -16.19
C PRO A 226 27.82 38.44 -15.85
N GLU A 227 27.02 37.74 -16.65
CA GLU A 227 25.59 37.55 -16.40
C GLU A 227 25.33 36.57 -15.26
N LEU A 228 26.15 35.52 -15.14
CA LEU A 228 26.14 34.61 -13.98
C LEU A 228 26.47 35.36 -12.69
N ASP A 229 27.54 36.17 -12.69
CA ASP A 229 27.96 36.97 -11.54
C ASP A 229 26.85 37.95 -11.11
N LYS A 230 26.20 38.59 -12.07
CA LYS A 230 25.02 39.41 -11.77
C LYS A 230 23.87 38.58 -11.19
N SER A 231 23.59 37.41 -11.76
CA SER A 231 22.45 36.58 -11.38
C SER A 231 22.60 36.00 -9.97
N ILE A 232 23.80 35.52 -9.62
CA ILE A 232 24.09 34.95 -8.29
C ILE A 232 23.89 35.99 -7.18
N HIS A 233 24.17 37.27 -7.43
CA HIS A 233 23.92 38.35 -6.48
C HIS A 233 22.43 38.66 -6.27
N THR A 234 21.56 38.28 -7.21
CA THR A 234 20.11 38.52 -7.15
C THR A 234 19.30 37.35 -6.59
N LEU A 235 19.93 36.19 -6.34
CA LEU A 235 19.26 35.03 -5.76
C LEU A 235 18.66 35.35 -4.38
N ASN A 236 17.59 34.62 -4.02
CA ASN A 236 16.97 34.73 -2.70
C ASN A 236 17.80 34.02 -1.61
N TRP A 237 18.98 34.55 -1.32
CA TRP A 237 19.89 34.06 -0.29
C TRP A 237 19.22 33.96 1.09
N LYS A 238 18.33 34.89 1.41
CA LYS A 238 17.54 34.86 2.65
C LYS A 238 16.65 33.62 2.72
N GLY A 239 15.96 33.28 1.63
CA GLY A 239 15.13 32.07 1.53
C GLY A 239 15.95 30.79 1.62
N LEU A 240 17.15 30.79 1.04
CA LEU A 240 18.13 29.69 1.14
C LEU A 240 18.79 29.59 2.53
N LYS A 241 18.48 30.51 3.45
CA LYS A 241 19.10 30.62 4.79
C LYS A 241 20.64 30.63 4.72
N SER A 242 21.17 31.28 3.70
CA SER A 242 22.61 31.36 3.43
C SER A 242 22.98 32.77 2.93
N LYS A 243 24.26 32.99 2.63
CA LYS A 243 24.79 34.21 2.02
C LYS A 243 25.83 33.83 0.98
N ILE A 244 25.94 34.64 -0.07
CA ILE A 244 26.92 34.41 -1.14
C ILE A 244 28.36 34.28 -0.61
N LYS A 245 28.73 35.10 0.39
CA LYS A 245 30.07 35.07 1.00
C LYS A 245 30.35 33.73 1.68
N ASP A 246 29.36 33.17 2.35
CA ASP A 246 29.48 31.90 3.09
C ASP A 246 29.62 30.76 2.08
N PHE A 247 28.76 30.74 1.04
CA PHE A 247 28.85 29.77 -0.06
C PHE A 247 30.20 29.78 -0.78
N ILE A 248 30.74 30.97 -1.09
CA ILE A 248 32.07 31.11 -1.70
C ILE A 248 33.14 30.55 -0.76
N THR A 249 33.08 30.87 0.53
CA THR A 249 34.08 30.41 1.52
C THR A 249 34.06 28.89 1.68
N GLU A 250 32.88 28.28 1.61
CA GLU A 250 32.65 26.85 1.79
C GLU A 250 32.93 26.03 0.52
N SER A 251 32.86 26.64 -0.66
CA SER A 251 32.92 25.90 -1.94
C SER A 251 34.15 26.23 -2.79
N LEU A 252 34.58 27.50 -2.83
CA LEU A 252 35.61 27.94 -3.76
C LEU A 252 37.00 27.48 -3.32
N GLY A 253 37.72 26.83 -4.24
CA GLY A 253 39.09 26.33 -3.98
C GLY A 253 39.14 25.17 -2.98
N LYS A 254 38.01 24.52 -2.70
CA LYS A 254 37.93 23.32 -1.87
C LYS A 254 37.92 22.07 -2.74
N GLU A 255 38.62 21.04 -2.29
CA GLU A 255 38.51 19.70 -2.84
C GLU A 255 37.63 18.85 -1.91
N PHE A 256 36.64 18.17 -2.48
CA PHE A 256 35.74 17.27 -1.76
C PHE A 256 36.08 15.83 -2.15
N ILE A 257 36.38 15.01 -1.13
CA ILE A 257 36.50 13.56 -1.31
C ILE A 257 35.09 12.99 -1.12
N LEU A 258 34.49 12.55 -2.21
CA LEU A 258 33.17 11.92 -2.24
C LEU A 258 33.25 10.44 -1.82
#